data_AF-A0A454WG20-F1
#
_entry.id   AF-A0A454WG20-F1
#
_cell.length_a   1.000
_cell.length_b   1.000
_cell.length_c   1.000
_cell.angle_alpha   90.00
_cell.angle_beta   90.00
_cell.angle_gamma   90.00
#
_symmetry.space_group_name_H-M   'P 1'
#
loop_
_entity.id
_entity.type
_entity.pdbx_description
1 polymer ?
#
loop_
_entity_poly.entity_id
_entity_poly.type
_entity_poly.pdbx_seq_one_letter_code
_entity_poly.pdbx_strand_id
1 'polypeptide(L)'
;MPQPKKDKPDTPLRSDAQRNRERILEVATEELTHCANAPLSAIAKKAGVGQGTFYRHFPSREALVLEIYRYGMQQVADAAPRLLADRGPERALREWMDHLAEFAMTKAGLADAIRLVTSAPGAPEKPRPTPLMDAAGLLLRANEEAGTIRPGVSGDDFFVVIGGLWLIGPGDDWQPRVTRFLDFVMDGLRAGAPGR
;
A
#
# COMPACT_ATOMS: atom_id res chain seq x y z
N MET A 1 -47.30 20.43 26.43
CA MET A 1 -46.91 19.65 25.23
C MET A 1 -45.47 20.01 24.85
N PRO A 2 -44.70 19.05 24.30
CA PRO A 2 -43.32 18.76 24.74
C PRO A 2 -42.24 19.59 24.03
N GLN A 3 -41.10 19.75 24.71
CA GLN A 3 -39.88 20.33 24.17
C GLN A 3 -39.27 19.44 23.06
N PRO A 4 -38.73 20.00 21.97
CA PRO A 4 -38.01 19.22 20.98
C PRO A 4 -36.64 18.81 21.55
N LYS A 5 -36.40 17.50 21.61
CA LYS A 5 -35.05 16.95 21.80
C LYS A 5 -34.21 17.35 20.58
N LYS A 6 -33.14 18.11 20.81
CA LYS A 6 -32.09 18.33 19.80
C LYS A 6 -31.32 17.02 19.64
N ASP A 7 -31.47 16.39 18.49
CA ASP A 7 -30.57 15.34 18.01
C ASP A 7 -29.13 15.89 17.94
N LYS A 8 -28.19 15.17 18.55
CA LYS A 8 -26.75 15.44 18.36
C LYS A 8 -26.35 14.91 16.98
N PRO A 9 -25.60 15.66 16.17
CA PRO A 9 -25.03 15.13 14.93
C PRO A 9 -23.84 14.22 15.26
N ASP A 10 -23.98 12.93 14.96
CA ASP A 10 -23.02 11.85 15.28
C ASP A 10 -21.96 11.66 14.17
N THR A 11 -21.44 12.76 13.61
CA THR A 11 -20.62 12.70 12.37
C THR A 11 -19.23 13.36 12.41
N PRO A 12 -18.80 14.16 13.41
CA PRO A 12 -17.41 14.61 13.49
C PRO A 12 -16.42 13.54 14.00
N LEU A 13 -16.85 12.72 14.98
CA LEU A 13 -15.96 11.84 15.75
C LEU A 13 -15.34 10.69 14.95
N ARG A 14 -16.04 10.17 13.94
CA ARG A 14 -15.54 9.06 13.09
C ARG A 14 -14.40 9.50 12.16
N SER A 15 -14.47 10.72 11.65
CA SER A 15 -13.42 11.27 10.78
C SER A 15 -12.15 11.56 11.57
N ASP A 16 -12.28 12.05 12.80
CA ASP A 16 -11.13 12.32 13.66
C ASP A 16 -10.48 11.02 14.18
N ALA A 17 -11.28 10.00 14.49
CA ALA A 17 -10.76 8.68 14.85
C ALA A 17 -9.98 8.03 13.70
N GLN A 18 -10.48 8.17 12.46
CA GLN A 18 -9.80 7.67 11.27
C GLN A 18 -8.49 8.40 11.01
N ARG A 19 -8.50 9.74 11.02
CA ARG A 19 -7.27 10.55 10.89
C ARG A 19 -6.25 10.24 11.97
N ASN A 20 -6.71 10.03 13.20
CA ASN A 20 -5.85 9.67 14.30
C ASN A 20 -5.21 8.28 14.09
N ARG A 21 -5.97 7.33 13.54
CA ARG A 21 -5.46 6.01 13.16
C ARG A 21 -4.40 6.11 12.06
N GLU A 22 -4.68 6.85 10.99
CA GLU A 22 -3.75 7.06 9.87
C GLU A 22 -2.44 7.67 10.36
N ARG A 23 -2.51 8.72 11.19
CA ARG A 23 -1.34 9.33 11.81
C ARG A 23 -0.51 8.34 12.63
N ILE A 24 -1.16 7.44 13.39
CA ILE A 24 -0.45 6.40 14.12
C ILE A 24 0.29 5.47 13.16
N LEU A 25 -0.35 5.06 12.07
CA LEU A 25 0.24 4.12 11.09
C LEU A 25 1.42 4.74 10.34
N GLU A 26 1.34 6.01 9.97
CA GLU A 26 2.44 6.75 9.35
C GLU A 26 3.65 6.83 10.28
N VAL A 27 3.44 7.29 11.52
CA VAL A 27 4.49 7.39 12.54
C VAL A 27 5.08 6.01 12.86
N ALA A 28 4.23 4.99 12.97
CA ALA A 28 4.68 3.64 13.25
C ALA A 28 5.49 3.05 12.10
N THR A 29 5.14 3.36 10.84
CA THR A 29 5.90 2.93 9.67
C THR A 29 7.31 3.51 9.73
N GLU A 30 7.42 4.83 9.90
CA GLU A 30 8.71 5.52 10.01
C GLU A 30 9.57 4.96 11.15
N GLU A 31 9.02 4.85 12.36
CA GLU A 31 9.75 4.39 13.54
C GLU A 31 10.22 2.94 13.41
N LEU A 32 9.39 2.05 12.87
CA LEU A 32 9.73 0.63 12.73
C LEU A 32 10.69 0.36 11.57
N THR A 33 10.67 1.19 10.52
CA THR A 33 11.68 1.14 9.45
C THR A 33 13.06 1.55 9.97
N HIS A 34 13.14 2.54 10.87
CA HIS A 34 14.41 2.93 11.48
C HIS A 34 14.86 1.99 12.60
N CYS A 35 13.93 1.49 13.41
CA CYS A 35 14.21 0.58 14.51
C CYS A 35 13.07 -0.43 14.69
N ALA A 36 13.26 -1.65 14.19
CA ALA A 36 12.24 -2.71 14.27
C ALA A 36 11.73 -3.00 15.70
N ASN A 37 12.56 -2.73 16.71
CA ASN A 37 12.26 -2.94 18.12
C ASN A 37 11.75 -1.69 18.85
N ALA A 38 11.45 -0.59 18.14
CA ALA A 38 10.98 0.66 18.75
C ALA A 38 9.78 0.42 19.70
N PRO A 39 9.79 0.92 20.94
CA PRO A 39 8.71 0.68 21.90
C PRO A 39 7.37 1.25 21.40
N LEU A 40 6.29 0.47 21.51
CA LEU A 40 4.93 0.93 21.12
C LEU A 40 4.50 2.20 21.86
N SER A 41 4.95 2.35 23.11
CA SER A 41 4.70 3.55 23.91
C SER A 41 5.39 4.80 23.34
N ALA A 42 6.58 4.65 22.74
CA ALA A 42 7.29 5.73 22.06
C ALA A 42 6.57 6.13 20.76
N ILE A 43 6.10 5.15 19.98
CA ILE A 43 5.28 5.37 18.78
C ILE A 43 3.99 6.12 19.15
N ALA A 44 3.27 5.68 20.18
CA ALA A 44 2.06 6.36 20.65
C ALA A 44 2.32 7.83 21.04
N LYS A 45 3.43 8.08 21.74
CA LYS A 45 3.85 9.43 22.13
C LYS A 45 4.16 10.30 20.90
N LYS A 46 4.92 9.77 19.93
CA LYS A 46 5.27 10.49 18.68
C LYS A 46 4.04 10.75 17.81
N ALA A 47 3.08 9.82 17.79
CA ALA A 47 1.79 9.99 17.13
C ALA A 47 0.84 10.98 17.83
N GLY A 48 1.17 11.42 19.06
CA GLY A 48 0.36 12.37 19.81
C GLY A 48 -0.89 11.76 20.44
N VAL A 49 -0.90 10.45 20.70
CA VAL A 49 -2.07 9.72 21.20
C VAL A 49 -1.83 9.14 22.60
N GLY A 50 -2.88 9.12 23.43
CA GLY A 50 -2.80 8.50 24.74
C GLY A 50 -2.61 6.98 24.65
N GLN A 51 -1.81 6.41 25.56
CA GLN A 51 -1.48 4.97 25.59
C GLN A 51 -2.73 4.08 25.58
N GLY A 52 -3.75 4.41 26.38
CA GLY A 52 -5.00 3.64 26.43
C GLY A 52 -5.77 3.64 25.10
N THR A 53 -5.68 4.72 24.31
CA THR A 53 -6.28 4.78 22.97
C THR A 53 -5.46 3.95 21.99
N PHE A 54 -4.13 4.06 22.04
CA PHE A 54 -3.23 3.29 21.20
C PHE A 54 -3.43 1.78 21.39
N TYR A 55 -3.33 1.26 22.62
CA TYR A 55 -3.44 -0.18 22.90
C TYR A 55 -4.85 -0.73 22.62
N ARG A 56 -5.90 0.10 22.61
CA ARG A 56 -7.23 -0.32 22.15
C ARG A 56 -7.28 -0.59 20.65
N HIS A 57 -6.53 0.15 19.85
CA HIS A 57 -6.45 -0.04 18.39
C HIS A 57 -5.35 -1.03 17.98
N PHE A 58 -4.27 -1.11 18.76
CA PHE A 58 -3.07 -1.89 18.49
C PHE A 58 -2.64 -2.64 19.76
N PRO A 59 -3.35 -3.74 20.11
CA PRO A 59 -3.12 -4.45 21.37
C PRO A 59 -1.75 -5.14 21.43
N SER A 60 -1.13 -5.40 20.28
CA SER A 60 0.20 -6.00 20.17
C SER A 60 1.02 -5.38 19.03
N ARG A 61 2.32 -5.67 19.01
CA ARG A 61 3.20 -5.24 17.92
C ARG A 61 2.79 -5.88 16.59
N GLU A 62 2.44 -7.16 16.61
CA GLU A 62 1.99 -7.91 15.45
C GLU A 62 0.70 -7.31 14.86
N ALA A 63 -0.23 -6.90 15.74
CA ALA A 63 -1.44 -6.21 15.32
C ALA A 63 -1.13 -4.86 14.66
N LEU A 64 -0.19 -4.09 15.21
CA LEU A 64 0.27 -2.83 14.59
C LEU A 64 0.92 -3.08 13.22
N VAL A 65 1.81 -4.07 13.12
CA VAL A 65 2.50 -4.38 11.86
C VAL A 65 1.52 -4.84 10.78
N LEU A 66 0.52 -5.64 11.13
CA LEU A 66 -0.52 -6.05 10.18
C LEU A 66 -1.32 -4.85 9.66
N GLU A 67 -1.64 -3.90 10.54
CA GLU A 67 -2.36 -2.69 10.15
C GLU A 67 -1.51 -1.74 9.32
N ILE A 68 -0.22 -1.60 9.61
CA ILE A 68 0.74 -0.90 8.75
C ILE A 68 0.76 -1.52 7.36
N TYR A 69 0.83 -2.85 7.28
CA TYR A 69 0.83 -3.57 6.01
C TYR A 69 -0.44 -3.32 5.20
N ARG A 70 -1.62 -3.41 5.84
CA ARG A 70 -2.91 -3.13 5.19
C ARG A 70 -3.01 -1.67 4.73
N TYR A 71 -2.58 -0.74 5.56
CA TYR A 71 -2.59 0.68 5.24
C TYR A 71 -1.66 1.02 4.09
N GLY A 72 -0.41 0.54 4.11
CA GLY A 72 0.51 0.74 2.99
C GLY A 72 0.01 0.14 1.68
N MET A 73 -0.57 -1.07 1.72
CA MET A 73 -1.20 -1.68 0.56
C MET A 73 -2.33 -0.81 -0.01
N GLN A 74 -3.20 -0.30 0.86
CA GLN A 74 -4.31 0.55 0.45
C GLN A 74 -3.82 1.90 -0.11
N GLN A 75 -2.80 2.51 0.48
CA GLN A 75 -2.21 3.75 0.00
C GLN A 75 -1.66 3.62 -1.43
N VAL A 76 -0.98 2.52 -1.72
CA VAL A 76 -0.49 2.21 -3.08
C VAL A 76 -1.67 1.97 -4.02
N ALA A 77 -2.67 1.20 -3.62
CA ALA A 77 -3.86 0.96 -4.45
C ALA A 77 -4.60 2.26 -4.79
N ASP A 78 -4.83 3.13 -3.79
CA ASP A 78 -5.52 4.41 -3.94
C ASP A 78 -4.70 5.45 -4.71
N ALA A 79 -3.39 5.24 -4.89
CA ALA A 79 -2.57 6.10 -5.73
C ALA A 79 -2.92 5.94 -7.22
N ALA A 80 -3.37 4.77 -7.68
CA ALA A 80 -3.67 4.54 -9.09
C ALA A 80 -4.70 5.52 -9.69
N PRO A 81 -5.92 5.67 -9.15
CA PRO A 81 -6.90 6.62 -9.70
C PRO A 81 -6.44 8.08 -9.58
N ARG A 82 -5.70 8.44 -8.52
CA ARG A 82 -5.15 9.80 -8.35
C ARG A 82 -4.09 10.13 -9.40
N LEU A 83 -3.16 9.21 -9.63
CA LEU A 83 -2.11 9.35 -10.64
C LEU A 83 -2.71 9.46 -12.05
N LEU A 84 -3.75 8.69 -12.37
CA LEU A 84 -4.46 8.81 -13.66
C LEU A 84 -5.19 10.15 -13.83
N ALA A 85 -5.65 10.78 -12.75
CA ALA A 85 -6.28 12.09 -12.81
C ALA A 85 -5.26 13.21 -13.08
N ASP A 86 -4.05 13.08 -12.53
CA ASP A 86 -3.02 14.14 -12.54
C ASP A 86 -1.94 13.97 -13.62
N ARG A 87 -1.87 12.80 -14.27
CA ARG A 87 -0.80 12.38 -15.20
C ARG A 87 -1.37 11.64 -16.42
N GLY A 88 -0.57 11.59 -17.48
CA GLY A 88 -0.85 10.66 -18.60
C GLY A 88 -0.70 9.19 -18.15
N PRO A 89 -1.46 8.25 -18.77
CA PRO A 89 -1.52 6.84 -18.31
C PRO A 89 -0.17 6.16 -18.13
N GLU A 90 0.78 6.41 -19.04
CA GLU A 90 2.11 5.81 -18.99
C GLU A 90 2.90 6.27 -17.76
N ARG A 91 2.86 7.58 -17.49
CA ARG A 91 3.52 8.17 -16.33
C ARG A 91 2.84 7.75 -15.03
N ALA A 92 1.51 7.66 -15.03
CA ALA A 92 0.75 7.18 -13.88
C ALA A 92 1.13 5.74 -13.52
N LEU A 93 1.20 4.85 -14.51
CA LEU A 93 1.60 3.45 -14.29
C LEU A 93 3.02 3.35 -13.74
N ARG A 94 3.96 4.14 -14.27
CA ARG A 94 5.33 4.13 -13.77
C ARG A 94 5.45 4.67 -12.34
N GLU A 95 4.90 5.85 -12.07
CA GLU A 95 4.93 6.41 -10.70
C GLU A 95 4.25 5.46 -9.69
N TRP A 96 3.18 4.76 -10.11
CA TRP A 96 2.54 3.74 -9.29
C TRP A 96 3.44 2.51 -9.01
N MET A 97 4.21 2.06 -10.01
CA MET A 97 5.19 1.00 -9.82
C MET A 97 6.30 1.36 -8.84
N ASP A 98 6.73 2.62 -8.85
CA ASP A 98 7.72 3.12 -7.89
C ASP A 98 7.16 3.06 -6.45
N HIS A 99 5.91 3.52 -6.23
CA HIS A 99 5.24 3.37 -4.93
C HIS A 99 5.07 1.91 -4.49
N LEU A 100 4.75 1.01 -5.44
CA LEU A 100 4.62 -0.42 -5.16
C LEU A 100 5.96 -1.03 -4.72
N ALA A 101 7.06 -0.64 -5.36
CA ALA A 101 8.41 -1.04 -4.99
C ALA A 101 8.79 -0.53 -3.59
N GLU A 102 8.54 0.75 -3.29
CA GLU A 102 8.81 1.34 -1.96
C GLU A 102 8.05 0.61 -0.85
N PHE A 103 6.76 0.31 -1.07
CA PHE A 103 5.94 -0.45 -0.13
C PHE A 103 6.53 -1.84 0.14
N ALA A 104 6.94 -2.56 -0.90
CA ALA A 104 7.48 -3.90 -0.77
C ALA A 104 8.87 -3.94 -0.13
N MET A 105 9.69 -2.90 -0.28
CA MET A 105 10.99 -2.83 0.38
C MET A 105 10.86 -2.44 1.85
N THR A 106 9.89 -1.58 2.18
CA THR A 106 9.49 -1.30 3.57
C THR A 106 9.02 -2.58 4.28
N LYS A 107 8.36 -3.49 3.55
CA LYS A 107 7.94 -4.81 4.03
C LYS A 107 9.12 -5.71 4.43
N ALA A 108 10.29 -5.60 3.81
CA ALA A 108 11.43 -6.46 4.13
C ALA A 108 11.88 -6.28 5.59
N GLY A 109 11.80 -5.06 6.14
CA GLY A 109 12.04 -4.78 7.56
C GLY A 109 10.96 -5.31 8.52
N LEU A 110 9.77 -5.62 8.00
CA LEU A 110 8.61 -6.14 8.74
C LEU A 110 8.31 -7.61 8.42
N ALA A 111 9.16 -8.26 7.61
CA ALA A 111 8.85 -9.53 6.97
C ALA A 111 8.62 -10.68 7.97
N ASP A 112 9.37 -10.71 9.07
CA ASP A 112 9.21 -11.72 10.12
C ASP A 112 7.87 -11.57 10.85
N ALA A 113 7.49 -10.34 11.20
CA ALA A 113 6.22 -10.05 11.85
C ALA A 113 5.03 -10.29 10.90
N ILE A 114 5.16 -9.99 9.60
CA ILE A 114 4.12 -10.26 8.61
C ILE A 114 3.99 -11.76 8.37
N ARG A 115 5.10 -12.51 8.21
CA ARG A 115 5.07 -13.98 8.06
C ARG A 115 4.40 -14.65 9.25
N LEU A 116 4.67 -14.22 10.48
CA LEU A 116 4.05 -14.75 11.67
C LEU A 116 2.52 -14.58 11.67
N VAL A 117 2.03 -13.48 11.11
CA VAL A 117 0.60 -13.14 11.05
C VAL A 117 -0.11 -13.75 9.84
N THR A 118 0.54 -13.83 8.68
CA THR A 118 -0.06 -14.37 7.44
C THR A 118 0.02 -15.89 7.34
N SER A 119 0.89 -16.55 8.10
CA SER A 119 1.02 -18.02 8.15
C SER A 119 0.12 -18.69 9.21
N ALA A 120 -0.80 -17.95 9.83
CA ALA A 120 -1.77 -18.52 10.76
C ALA A 120 -2.72 -19.49 10.02
N PRO A 121 -2.98 -20.71 10.56
CA PRO A 121 -3.88 -21.68 9.93
C PRO A 121 -5.30 -21.12 9.82
N GLY A 122 -5.87 -21.05 8.61
CA GLY A 122 -7.24 -20.55 8.36
C GLY A 122 -7.37 -19.40 7.36
N ALA A 123 -6.31 -19.06 6.61
CA ALA A 123 -6.41 -18.10 5.50
C ALA A 123 -7.41 -18.61 4.44
N PRO A 124 -8.32 -17.76 3.92
CA PRO A 124 -9.40 -18.21 3.04
C PRO A 124 -8.88 -18.81 1.73
N GLU A 125 -9.53 -19.90 1.35
CA GLU A 125 -9.29 -20.68 0.14
C GLU A 125 -9.84 -19.93 -1.10
N LYS A 126 -8.93 -19.17 -1.72
CA LYS A 126 -8.94 -18.46 -3.03
C LYS A 126 -8.47 -17.01 -2.84
N PRO A 127 -7.39 -16.57 -3.49
CA PRO A 127 -7.01 -15.17 -3.45
C PRO A 127 -8.09 -14.35 -4.17
N ARG A 128 -8.89 -13.60 -3.41
CA ARG A 128 -9.60 -12.45 -3.97
C ARG A 128 -8.55 -11.52 -4.58
N PRO A 129 -8.78 -10.89 -5.75
CA PRO A 129 -7.87 -9.87 -6.27
C PRO A 129 -7.58 -8.88 -5.14
N THR A 130 -6.30 -8.70 -4.83
CA THR A 130 -5.90 -7.75 -3.80
C THR A 130 -6.14 -6.33 -4.32
N PRO A 131 -6.35 -5.31 -3.47
CA PRO A 131 -6.49 -3.92 -3.91
C PRO A 131 -5.40 -3.46 -4.89
N LEU A 132 -4.19 -4.03 -4.78
CA LEU A 132 -3.08 -3.78 -5.70
C LEU A 132 -3.29 -4.35 -7.11
N MET A 133 -3.94 -5.52 -7.22
CA MET A 133 -4.25 -6.15 -8.51
C MET A 133 -5.33 -5.38 -9.25
N ASP A 134 -6.35 -4.91 -8.53
CA ASP A 134 -7.39 -4.04 -9.09
C ASP A 134 -6.79 -2.70 -9.57
N ALA A 135 -5.89 -2.12 -8.77
CA ALA A 135 -5.17 -0.89 -9.13
C ALA A 135 -4.27 -1.07 -10.36
N ALA A 136 -3.53 -2.18 -10.45
CA ALA A 136 -2.75 -2.52 -11.64
C ALA A 136 -3.66 -2.68 -12.87
N GLY A 137 -4.76 -3.42 -12.74
CA GLY A 137 -5.73 -3.61 -13.83
C GLY A 137 -6.35 -2.30 -14.32
N LEU A 138 -6.63 -1.35 -13.41
CA LEU A 138 -7.10 -0.02 -13.77
C LEU A 138 -6.06 0.75 -14.61
N LEU A 139 -4.81 0.78 -14.16
CA LEU A 139 -3.73 1.48 -14.84
C LEU A 139 -3.40 0.87 -16.21
N LEU A 140 -3.34 -0.47 -16.28
CA LEU A 140 -3.10 -1.19 -17.53
C LEU A 140 -4.20 -0.91 -18.54
N ARG A 141 -5.47 -0.99 -18.14
CA ARG A 141 -6.60 -0.69 -19.03
C ARG A 141 -6.55 0.75 -19.57
N ALA A 142 -6.27 1.72 -18.71
CA ALA A 142 -6.13 3.12 -19.14
C ALA A 142 -5.00 3.31 -20.17
N ASN A 143 -3.91 2.55 -20.03
CA ASN A 143 -2.81 2.56 -21.00
C ASN A 143 -3.18 1.85 -22.32
N GLU A 144 -3.90 0.74 -22.26
CA GLU A 144 -4.40 0.04 -23.45
C GLU A 144 -5.37 0.94 -24.24
N GLU A 145 -6.32 1.58 -23.57
CA GLU A 145 -7.27 2.53 -24.18
C GLU A 145 -6.57 3.75 -24.80
N ALA A 146 -5.49 4.22 -24.18
CA ALA A 146 -4.65 5.30 -24.72
C ALA A 146 -3.69 4.83 -25.82
N GLY A 147 -3.58 3.51 -26.06
CA GLY A 147 -2.65 2.93 -27.02
C GLY A 147 -1.17 3.10 -26.65
N THR A 148 -0.86 3.35 -25.38
CA THR A 148 0.53 3.54 -24.88
C THR A 148 1.22 2.24 -24.52
N ILE A 149 0.45 1.16 -24.32
CA ILE A 149 0.97 -0.21 -24.15
C ILE A 149 0.29 -1.17 -25.12
N ARG A 150 0.88 -2.35 -25.29
CA ARG A 150 0.26 -3.46 -26.00
C ARG A 150 -1.01 -3.95 -25.28
N PRO A 151 -2.05 -4.35 -26.02
CA PRO A 151 -3.26 -4.91 -25.42
C PRO A 151 -3.03 -6.33 -24.90
N GLY A 152 -3.90 -6.74 -23.96
CA GLY A 152 -4.00 -8.11 -23.48
C GLY A 152 -3.13 -8.42 -22.26
N VAL A 153 -2.70 -7.40 -21.50
CA VAL A 153 -1.94 -7.61 -20.26
C VAL A 153 -2.86 -7.44 -19.06
N SER A 154 -3.09 -8.52 -18.32
CA SER A 154 -3.90 -8.45 -17.09
C SER A 154 -3.07 -8.02 -15.88
N GLY A 155 -3.75 -7.60 -14.81
CA GLY A 155 -3.10 -7.34 -13.52
C GLY A 155 -2.40 -8.58 -12.97
N ASP A 156 -2.96 -9.78 -13.17
CA ASP A 156 -2.33 -11.05 -12.78
C ASP A 156 -1.01 -11.27 -13.50
N ASP A 157 -0.99 -11.12 -14.83
CA ASP A 157 0.23 -11.26 -15.65
C ASP A 157 1.30 -10.27 -15.20
N PHE A 158 0.89 -9.03 -14.93
CA PHE A 158 1.78 -8.00 -14.42
C PHE A 158 2.45 -8.42 -13.11
N PHE A 159 1.69 -8.92 -12.14
CA PHE A 159 2.23 -9.40 -10.86
C PHE A 159 3.13 -10.63 -10.99
N VAL A 160 2.86 -11.51 -11.95
CA VAL A 160 3.76 -12.64 -12.27
C VAL A 160 5.09 -12.13 -12.82
N VAL A 161 5.07 -11.17 -13.74
CA VAL A 161 6.27 -10.59 -14.36
C VAL A 161 7.13 -9.85 -13.34
N ILE A 162 6.52 -9.00 -12.50
CA ILE A 162 7.28 -8.24 -11.48
C ILE A 162 7.63 -9.10 -10.25
N GLY A 163 7.12 -10.34 -10.16
CA GLY A 163 7.33 -11.23 -9.02
C GLY A 163 8.80 -11.45 -8.66
N GLY A 164 9.68 -11.46 -9.67
CA GLY A 164 11.13 -11.59 -9.49
C GLY A 164 11.79 -10.41 -8.76
N LEU A 165 11.18 -9.23 -8.78
CA LEU A 165 11.67 -8.05 -8.04
C LEU A 165 11.65 -8.29 -6.53
N TRP A 166 10.69 -9.08 -6.05
CA TRP A 166 10.53 -9.40 -4.63
C TRP A 166 11.62 -10.32 -4.09
N LEU A 167 12.46 -10.90 -4.96
CA LEU A 167 13.63 -11.68 -4.57
C LEU A 167 14.87 -10.82 -4.31
N ILE A 168 14.82 -9.52 -4.63
CA ILE A 168 15.91 -8.58 -4.37
C ILE A 168 15.88 -8.25 -2.87
N GLY A 169 16.92 -8.67 -2.15
CA GLY A 169 17.05 -8.35 -0.73
C GLY A 169 17.25 -6.85 -0.48
N PRO A 170 16.94 -6.35 0.72
CA PRO A 170 16.98 -4.93 1.10
C PRO A 170 18.39 -4.34 1.29
N GLY A 171 19.40 -4.86 0.58
CA GLY A 171 20.76 -4.32 0.65
C GLY A 171 20.87 -2.91 0.05
N ASP A 172 21.95 -2.19 0.39
CA ASP A 172 22.10 -0.74 0.15
C ASP A 172 21.95 -0.27 -1.32
N ASP A 173 22.06 -1.16 -2.31
CA ASP A 173 21.95 -0.87 -3.75
C ASP A 173 20.63 -1.38 -4.41
N TRP A 174 19.58 -1.65 -3.63
CA TRP A 174 18.34 -2.20 -4.19
C TRP A 174 17.62 -1.22 -5.13
N GLN A 175 17.62 0.08 -4.81
CA GLN A 175 16.78 1.08 -5.48
C GLN A 175 17.15 1.29 -6.95
N PRO A 176 18.43 1.47 -7.34
CA PRO A 176 18.80 1.54 -8.75
C PRO A 176 18.47 0.25 -9.52
N ARG A 177 18.60 -0.91 -8.85
CA ARG A 177 18.33 -2.21 -9.47
C ARG A 177 16.85 -2.42 -9.75
N VAL A 178 15.98 -2.11 -8.79
CA VAL A 178 14.52 -2.19 -8.96
C VAL A 178 14.05 -1.20 -10.02
N THR A 179 14.54 0.05 -9.98
CA THR A 179 14.21 1.08 -10.98
C THR A 179 14.49 0.58 -12.40
N ARG A 180 15.69 0.04 -12.65
CA ARG A 180 16.06 -0.50 -13.97
C ARG A 180 15.18 -1.65 -14.41
N PHE A 181 14.76 -2.52 -13.50
CA PHE A 181 13.86 -3.61 -13.87
C PHE A 181 12.43 -3.14 -14.13
N LEU A 182 11.94 -2.14 -13.40
CA LEU A 182 10.68 -1.48 -13.72
C LEU A 182 10.73 -0.75 -15.08
N ASP A 183 11.89 -0.19 -15.45
CA ASP A 183 12.12 0.33 -16.81
C ASP A 183 11.96 -0.77 -17.86
N PHE A 184 12.57 -1.94 -17.65
CA PHE A 184 12.43 -3.08 -18.57
C PHE A 184 11.00 -3.58 -18.70
N VAL A 185 10.24 -3.60 -17.60
CA VAL A 185 8.81 -3.94 -17.62
C VAL A 185 8.05 -2.93 -18.45
N MET A 186 8.27 -1.62 -18.25
CA MET A 186 7.64 -0.57 -19.05
C MET A 186 7.98 -0.67 -20.53
N ASP A 187 9.24 -0.92 -20.88
CA ASP A 187 9.67 -1.08 -22.26
C ASP A 187 9.04 -2.32 -22.91
N GLY A 188 8.91 -3.42 -22.16
CA GLY A 188 8.20 -4.62 -22.60
C GLY A 188 6.70 -4.39 -22.83
N LEU A 189 6.05 -3.58 -21.99
CA LEU A 189 4.65 -3.19 -22.15
C LEU A 189 4.44 -2.28 -23.36
N ARG A 190 5.36 -1.34 -23.62
CA ARG A 190 5.32 -0.44 -24.78
C ARG A 190 5.60 -1.15 -26.11
N ALA A 191 6.27 -2.30 -26.09
CA ALA A 191 6.59 -3.05 -27.29
C ALA A 191 5.31 -3.56 -27.97
N GLY A 192 4.99 -3.02 -29.15
CA GLY A 192 3.76 -3.34 -29.89
C GLY A 192 2.55 -2.49 -29.52
N ALA A 193 2.75 -1.36 -28.84
CA ALA A 193 1.70 -0.37 -28.59
C ALA A 193 1.18 0.23 -29.92
N PRO A 194 -0.15 0.28 -30.14
CA PRO A 194 -0.73 0.74 -31.41
C PRO A 194 -0.60 2.25 -31.65
N GLY A 195 -0.34 3.04 -30.60
CA GLY A 195 -0.18 4.49 -30.69
C GLY A 195 1.24 4.99 -30.97
N ARG A 196 2.17 4.09 -31.34
CA ARG A 196 3.59 4.40 -31.56
C ARG A 196 4.04 4.16 -32.99
#